data_AF-A0A350H4U2-F1
#
_entry.id   AF-A0A350H4U2-F1
#
_cell.length_a   1.000
_cell.length_b   1.000
_cell.length_c   1.000
_cell.angle_alpha   90.00
_cell.angle_beta   90.00
_cell.angle_gamma   90.00
#
_symmetry.space_group_name_H-M   'P 1'
#
loop_
_entity.id
_entity.type
_entity.pdbx_description
1 polymer ?
#
loop_
_entity_poly.entity_id
_entity_poly.type
_entity_poly.pdbx_seq_one_letter_code
_entity_poly.pdbx_strand_id
1 'polypeptide(L)'
;MFGIGKNKGKHKELEEILDRIKMYMENNYKDSAKDAFAQLKDKFNMLKNSGKLKAAQEENYTEVIKELEKQFETYTHKVNTIEKI
;
A
#
# COMPACT_ATOMS: atom_id res chain seq x y z
N MET A 1 -1.25 -5.45 30.37
CA MET A 1 -2.35 -4.58 29.89
C MET A 1 -2.00 -4.13 28.47
N PHE A 2 -2.62 -4.67 27.42
CA PHE A 2 -2.54 -4.07 26.09
C PHE A 2 -3.88 -4.24 25.38
N GLY A 3 -4.46 -3.10 25.00
CA GLY A 3 -5.88 -2.89 24.80
C GLY A 3 -6.52 -3.73 23.69
N ILE A 4 -7.48 -4.54 24.11
CA ILE A 4 -8.56 -5.02 23.25
C ILE A 4 -9.44 -3.80 22.93
N GLY A 5 -9.20 -3.14 21.80
CA GLY A 5 -10.11 -2.11 21.30
C GLY A 5 -9.44 -0.91 20.65
N LYS A 6 -9.09 -1.05 19.36
CA LYS A 6 -9.15 0.02 18.33
C LYS A 6 -8.58 -0.35 16.94
N ASN A 7 -8.20 -1.60 16.66
CA ASN A 7 -7.81 -2.05 15.31
C ASN A 7 -9.01 -2.30 14.36
N LYS A 8 -10.03 -1.43 14.37
CA LYS A 8 -11.21 -1.62 13.51
C LYS A 8 -10.90 -1.49 12.00
N GLY A 9 -9.78 -0.84 11.63
CA GLY A 9 -9.36 -0.65 10.24
C GLY A 9 -7.96 -1.19 9.90
N LYS A 10 -7.23 -1.73 10.88
CA LYS A 10 -5.80 -2.07 10.72
C LYS A 10 -5.57 -3.58 10.84
N HIS A 11 -4.88 -4.14 9.86
CA HIS A 11 -4.38 -5.50 9.83
C HIS A 11 -2.87 -5.48 9.90
N LYS A 12 -2.29 -6.13 10.92
CA LYS A 12 -0.86 -6.04 11.24
C LYS A 12 0.02 -6.33 10.02
N GLU A 13 -0.25 -7.42 9.31
CA GLU A 13 0.54 -7.82 8.13
C GLU A 13 0.46 -6.79 6.97
N LEU A 14 -0.68 -6.13 6.77
CA LEU A 14 -0.82 -5.12 5.72
C LEU A 14 -0.14 -3.81 6.12
N GLU A 15 -0.21 -3.44 7.41
CA GLU A 15 0.49 -2.26 7.93
C GLU A 15 2.02 -2.41 7.86
N GLU A 16 2.54 -3.61 8.15
CA GLU A 16 3.97 -3.89 8.03
C GLU A 16 4.48 -3.72 6.59
N ILE A 17 3.69 -4.14 5.59
CA ILE A 17 4.04 -3.95 4.18
C ILE A 17 3.94 -2.47 3.79
N LEU A 18 2.90 -1.75 4.26
CA LEU A 18 2.76 -0.31 4.02
C LEU A 18 3.93 0.50 4.56
N ASP A 19 4.42 0.15 5.75
CA ASP A 19 5.56 0.82 6.38
C ASP A 19 6.84 0.61 5.55
N ARG A 20 7.06 -0.61 5.05
CA ARG A 20 8.16 -0.91 4.12
C ARG A 20 8.05 -0.11 2.83
N ILE A 21 6.86 0.01 2.24
CA ILE A 21 6.64 0.81 1.03
C ILE A 21 7.04 2.27 1.28
N LYS A 22 6.61 2.85 2.40
CA LYS A 22 6.97 4.23 2.78
C LYS A 22 8.48 4.36 2.95
N MET A 23 9.11 3.46 3.70
CA MET A 23 10.56 3.46 3.88
C MET A 23 11.29 3.37 2.54
N TYR A 24 10.86 2.51 1.62
CA TYR A 24 11.46 2.42 0.29
C TYR A 24 11.26 3.68 -0.54
N MET A 25 10.08 4.31 -0.48
CA MET A 25 9.84 5.60 -1.14
C MET A 25 10.71 6.71 -0.57
N GLU A 26 10.85 6.81 0.75
CA GLU A 26 11.71 7.79 1.43
C GLU A 26 13.19 7.62 1.09
N ASN A 27 13.63 6.36 0.88
CA ASN A 27 15.00 6.04 0.49
C ASN A 27 15.23 6.01 -1.03
N ASN A 28 14.26 6.46 -1.84
CA ASN A 28 14.32 6.44 -3.32
C ASN A 28 14.48 5.04 -3.96
N TYR A 29 14.14 3.96 -3.23
CA TYR A 29 14.13 2.59 -3.75
C TYR A 29 12.83 2.30 -4.50
N LYS A 30 12.65 2.92 -5.67
CA LYS A 30 11.43 2.84 -6.47
C LYS A 30 11.05 1.40 -6.86
N ASP A 31 12.03 0.60 -7.28
CA ASP A 31 11.78 -0.80 -7.66
C ASP A 31 11.37 -1.66 -6.46
N SER A 32 12.04 -1.49 -5.31
CA SER A 32 11.68 -2.18 -4.06
C SER A 32 10.31 -1.74 -3.53
N ALA A 33 9.98 -0.45 -3.67
CA ALA A 33 8.68 0.09 -3.31
C ALA A 33 7.56 -0.50 -4.20
N LYS A 34 7.81 -0.63 -5.51
CA LYS A 34 6.88 -1.30 -6.45
C LYS A 34 6.68 -2.77 -6.12
N ASP A 35 7.75 -3.49 -5.81
CA ASP A 35 7.68 -4.90 -5.41
C ASP A 35 6.88 -5.07 -4.11
N ALA A 36 7.19 -4.27 -3.09
CA ALA A 36 6.44 -4.26 -1.84
C ALA A 36 4.96 -3.87 -2.04
N PHE A 37 4.68 -2.97 -2.98
CA PHE A 37 3.30 -2.62 -3.35
C PHE A 37 2.56 -3.78 -4.03
N ALA A 38 3.23 -4.55 -4.89
CA ALA A 38 2.64 -5.78 -5.44
C ALA A 38 2.34 -6.79 -4.32
N GLN A 39 3.27 -6.99 -3.38
CA GLN A 39 3.07 -7.84 -2.22
C GLN A 39 1.88 -7.38 -1.36
N LEU A 40 1.69 -6.07 -1.19
CA LEU A 40 0.53 -5.51 -0.48
C LEU A 40 -0.79 -5.91 -1.15
N LYS A 41 -0.90 -5.79 -2.47
CA LYS A 41 -2.11 -6.16 -3.22
C LYS A 41 -2.40 -7.66 -3.13
N ASP A 42 -1.38 -8.49 -3.29
CA ASP A 42 -1.50 -9.94 -3.19
C ASP A 42 -2.00 -10.34 -1.80
N LYS A 43 -1.36 -9.81 -0.76
CA LYS A 43 -1.73 -10.09 0.63
C LYS A 43 -3.14 -9.58 0.95
N PHE A 44 -3.50 -8.39 0.46
CA PHE A 44 -4.84 -7.84 0.61
C PHE A 44 -5.89 -8.75 -0.03
N ASN A 45 -5.68 -9.19 -1.27
CA ASN A 45 -6.59 -10.10 -1.97
C ASN A 45 -6.67 -11.47 -1.27
N MET A 46 -5.56 -12.02 -0.79
CA MET A 46 -5.56 -13.26 -0.01
C MET A 46 -6.39 -13.13 1.28
N LEU A 47 -6.19 -12.04 2.04
CA LEU A 47 -6.92 -11.80 3.28
C LEU A 47 -8.41 -11.51 3.03
N LYS A 48 -8.74 -10.83 1.94
CA LYS A 48 -10.12 -10.60 1.47
C LYS A 48 -10.80 -11.91 1.09
N ASN A 49 -10.18 -12.72 0.22
CA ASN A 49 -10.73 -13.99 -0.24
C ASN A 49 -10.87 -15.03 0.90
N SER A 50 -9.99 -14.96 1.90
CA SER A 50 -10.08 -15.83 3.09
C SER A 50 -11.07 -15.32 4.15
N GLY A 51 -11.77 -14.19 3.90
CA GLY A 51 -12.72 -13.60 4.84
C GLY A 51 -12.07 -13.09 6.14
N LYS A 52 -10.75 -12.87 6.13
CA LYS A 52 -9.98 -12.39 7.29
C LYS A 52 -10.00 -10.86 7.41
N LEU A 53 -10.47 -10.15 6.40
CA LEU A 53 -10.73 -8.71 6.44
C LEU A 53 -12.20 -8.44 6.74
N LYS A 54 -12.45 -7.44 7.58
CA LYS A 54 -13.79 -6.86 7.75
C LYS A 54 -14.06 -5.86 6.63
N ALA A 55 -15.33 -5.64 6.29
CA ALA A 55 -15.74 -4.66 5.28
C ALA A 55 -15.09 -3.27 5.48
N ALA A 56 -15.01 -2.79 6.72
CA ALA A 56 -14.35 -1.51 7.05
C ALA A 56 -12.82 -1.53 6.81
N GLN A 57 -12.16 -2.68 6.97
CA GLN A 57 -10.74 -2.84 6.64
C GLN A 57 -10.57 -2.92 5.13
N GLU A 58 -11.44 -3.65 4.43
CA GLU A 58 -11.41 -3.74 2.97
C GLU A 58 -11.54 -2.38 2.30
N GLU A 59 -12.51 -1.57 2.72
CA GLU A 59 -12.73 -0.22 2.21
C GLU A 59 -11.49 0.66 2.44
N ASN A 60 -10.98 0.68 3.67
CA ASN A 60 -9.80 1.46 4.03
C ASN A 60 -8.56 1.07 3.20
N TYR A 61 -8.24 -0.22 3.12
CA TYR A 61 -7.09 -0.68 2.34
C TYR A 61 -7.28 -0.51 0.84
N THR A 62 -8.52 -0.56 0.34
CA THR A 62 -8.81 -0.26 -1.07
C THR A 62 -8.49 1.21 -1.39
N GLU A 63 -8.84 2.14 -0.51
CA GLU A 63 -8.49 3.55 -0.67
C GLU A 63 -6.97 3.77 -0.60
N VAL A 64 -6.29 3.15 0.37
CA VAL A 64 -4.83 3.24 0.52
C VAL A 64 -4.11 2.68 -0.71
N ILE A 65 -4.55 1.53 -1.25
CA ILE A 65 -3.95 0.95 -2.46
C ILE A 65 -4.12 1.89 -3.65
N LYS A 66 -5.30 2.51 -3.83
CA LYS A 66 -5.53 3.49 -4.91
C LYS A 66 -4.66 4.72 -4.77
N GLU A 67 -4.46 5.22 -3.55
CA GLU A 67 -3.59 6.37 -3.30
C GLU A 67 -2.13 6.04 -3.63
N LEU A 68 -1.63 4.89 -3.17
CA LEU A 68 -0.30 4.43 -3.49
C LEU A 68 -0.11 4.20 -4.99
N GLU A 69 -1.10 3.66 -5.68
CA GLU A 69 -1.05 3.48 -7.14
C GLU A 69 -0.83 4.81 -7.86
N LYS A 70 -1.60 5.85 -7.50
CA LYS A 70 -1.41 7.21 -8.03
C LYS A 70 -0.03 7.78 -7.69
N GLN A 71 0.48 7.53 -6.49
CA GLN A 71 1.84 7.93 -6.12
C GLN A 71 2.87 7.23 -7.04
N PHE A 72 2.75 5.93 -7.27
CA PHE A 72 3.65 5.21 -8.19
C PHE A 72 3.53 5.65 -9.66
N GLU A 73 2.34 6.03 -10.12
CA GLU A 73 2.12 6.62 -11.45
C GLU A 73 2.85 7.96 -11.57
N THR A 74 2.70 8.85 -10.60
CA THR A 74 3.39 10.16 -10.58
C THR A 74 4.92 10.01 -10.48
N TYR A 75 5.42 9.02 -9.74
CA TYR A 75 6.84 8.65 -9.76
C TYR A 75 7.33 8.17 -11.13
N THR A 76 6.44 7.65 -11.98
CA THR A 76 6.78 7.16 -13.33
C THR A 76 6.66 8.25 -14.38
N HIS A 77 5.82 9.27 -14.17
CA HIS A 77 5.67 10.43 -15.05
C HIS A 77 6.82 11.45 -15.01
N LYS A 78 7.72 11.41 -14.03
CA LYS A 78 8.95 12.23 -14.06
C LYS A 78 9.97 11.79 -15.13
N VAL A 79 9.71 10.71 -15.87
CA VAL A 79 10.53 10.26 -17.01
C VAL A 79 9.73 10.34 -18.31
N ASN A 80 8.94 11.39 -18.56
CA ASN A 80 8.52 11.77 -19.92
C ASN A 80 7.80 13.12 -20.04
N THR A 81 8.31 14.21 -19.47
CA THR A 81 7.82 15.55 -19.86
C THR A 81 8.88 16.63 -19.70
N ILE A 82 9.96 16.52 -20.47
CA ILE A 82 10.79 17.68 -20.82
C ILE A 82 11.17 17.64 -22.31
N GLU A 83 10.24 17.32 -23.20
CA GLU A 83 10.41 17.63 -24.63
C GLU A 83 9.07 18.04 -25.23
N LYS A 84 8.74 19.31 -25.06
CA LYS A 84 8.07 20.07 -26.11
C LYS A 84 8.84 21.36 -26.28
N ILE A 85 9.80 21.29 -27.20
CA ILE A 85 10.40 22.44 -27.90
C ILE A 85 9.27 23.14 -28.69
#